data_AF-A0A6G9SKC3-F1
#
_entry.id   AF-A0A6G9SKC3-F1
#
_cell.length_a   1.000
_cell.length_b   1.000
_cell.length_c   1.000
_cell.angle_alpha   90.00
_cell.angle_beta   90.00
_cell.angle_gamma   90.00
#
_symmetry.space_group_name_H-M   'P 1'
#
loop_
_entity.id
_entity.type
_entity.pdbx_description
1 polymer ?
#
loop_
_entity_poly.entity_id
_entity_poly.type
_entity_poly.pdbx_seq_one_letter_code
_entity_poly.pdbx_strand_id
1 'polypeptide(L)'
;MTRKKRTSPLLQKTEQRKIGFQSIDPNLDFGDSISLKHLNELTGQLRDEVNQYNKMLNSLDTAKDNIKALEKTIRKTLERLVSGVVLKYGKDSREYELTGGVRTSDRVRKATITRIKSTVESKATPTE
;
A
#
# COMPACT_ATOMS: atom_id res chain seq x y z
N MET A 1 -1.50 0.67 -5.25
CA MET A 1 -0.75 1.01 -6.47
C MET A 1 0.60 0.33 -6.41
N THR A 2 0.98 -0.28 -7.51
CA THR A 2 2.28 -0.91 -7.69
C THR A 2 3.37 0.15 -7.64
N ARG A 3 4.46 -0.12 -6.95
CA ARG A 3 5.58 0.82 -6.87
C ARG A 3 6.27 0.94 -8.23
N LYS A 4 6.80 2.12 -8.56
CA LYS A 4 7.55 2.32 -9.81
C LYS A 4 8.87 1.56 -9.72
N LYS A 5 9.17 0.76 -10.74
CA LYS A 5 10.46 0.05 -10.87
C LYS A 5 11.58 1.06 -11.14
N ARG A 6 12.78 0.76 -10.65
CA ARG A 6 13.98 1.56 -10.90
C ARG A 6 14.49 1.28 -12.31
N THR A 7 14.76 2.34 -13.05
CA THR A 7 15.46 2.32 -14.33
C THR A 7 16.74 3.14 -14.21
N SER A 8 17.76 2.78 -15.00
CA SER A 8 19.04 3.48 -15.02
C SER A 8 19.28 4.08 -16.40
N PRO A 9 19.22 5.42 -16.56
CA PRO A 9 19.55 6.06 -17.83
C PRO A 9 21.03 5.94 -18.17
N LEU A 10 21.89 5.74 -17.16
CA LEU A 10 23.31 5.49 -17.35
C LEU A 10 23.53 4.20 -18.13
N LEU A 11 22.78 3.14 -17.80
CA LEU A 11 22.89 1.83 -18.46
C LEU A 11 22.60 1.94 -19.95
N GLN A 12 21.54 2.66 -20.32
CA GLN A 12 21.19 2.94 -21.71
C GLN A 12 22.29 3.73 -22.44
N LYS A 13 22.84 4.77 -21.80
CA LYS A 13 23.95 5.55 -22.37
C LYS A 13 25.21 4.70 -22.56
N THR A 14 25.52 3.84 -21.61
CA THR A 14 26.68 2.95 -21.67
C THR A 14 26.54 1.93 -22.79
N GLU A 15 25.36 1.32 -22.98
CA GLU A 15 25.08 0.40 -24.08
C GLU A 15 25.28 1.09 -25.45
N GLN A 16 24.78 2.32 -25.62
CA GLN A 16 24.98 3.10 -26.85
C GLN A 16 26.47 3.39 -27.12
N ARG A 17 27.22 3.83 -26.10
CA ARG A 17 28.65 4.13 -26.23
C ARG A 17 29.48 2.88 -26.51
N LYS A 18 29.12 1.75 -25.90
CA LYS A 18 29.76 0.45 -26.12
C LYS A 18 29.74 0.04 -27.59
N ILE A 19 28.61 0.25 -28.29
CA ILE A 19 28.52 -0.02 -29.73
C ILE A 19 29.55 0.83 -30.49
N GLY A 20 29.68 2.11 -30.15
CA GLY A 20 30.68 2.99 -30.74
C GLY A 20 32.12 2.50 -30.52
N PHE A 21 32.45 2.06 -29.31
CA PHE A 21 33.77 1.51 -29.01
C PHE A 21 34.06 0.20 -29.75
N GLN A 22 33.07 -0.69 -29.86
CA GLN A 22 33.21 -1.95 -30.60
C GLN A 22 33.45 -1.74 -32.10
N SER A 23 32.92 -0.67 -32.68
CA SER A 23 33.18 -0.30 -34.08
C SER A 23 34.60 0.20 -34.32
N ILE A 24 35.28 0.71 -33.28
CA ILE A 24 36.67 1.18 -33.36
C ILE A 24 37.60 -0.03 -33.25
N ASP A 25 37.47 -0.77 -32.14
CA ASP A 25 38.22 -2.01 -31.91
C ASP A 25 37.38 -2.95 -31.02
N PRO A 26 37.06 -4.17 -31.48
CA PRO A 26 36.33 -5.16 -30.68
C PRO A 26 37.02 -5.53 -29.36
N ASN A 27 38.35 -5.41 -29.28
CA ASN A 27 39.16 -5.80 -28.13
C ASN A 27 39.90 -4.60 -27.51
N LEU A 28 39.30 -3.41 -27.56
CA LEU A 28 39.89 -2.19 -27.00
C LEU A 28 40.30 -2.37 -25.53
N ASP A 29 41.60 -2.30 -25.30
CA ASP A 29 42.25 -2.46 -24.01
C ASP A 29 43.37 -1.43 -23.87
N PHE A 30 43.25 -0.56 -22.87
CA PHE A 30 44.26 0.44 -22.52
C PHE A 30 45.05 0.05 -21.25
N GLY A 31 44.89 -1.18 -20.76
CA GLY A 31 45.53 -1.70 -19.55
C GLY A 31 44.70 -1.54 -18.27
N ASP A 32 45.06 -2.34 -17.26
CA ASP A 32 44.47 -2.42 -15.90
C ASP A 32 42.94 -2.52 -15.87
N SER A 33 42.28 -1.35 -15.80
CA SER A 33 40.84 -1.15 -15.54
C SER A 33 40.14 -0.36 -16.65
N ILE A 34 40.89 0.07 -17.66
CA ILE A 34 40.39 0.87 -18.78
C ILE A 34 40.28 -0.04 -20.01
N SER A 35 39.42 -1.06 -19.89
CA SER A 35 39.16 -2.03 -20.95
C SER A 35 37.66 -2.17 -21.22
N LEU A 36 37.31 -2.53 -22.46
CA LEU A 36 35.93 -2.85 -22.80
C LEU A 36 35.39 -4.04 -21.99
N LYS A 37 36.26 -4.98 -21.60
CA LYS A 37 35.90 -6.12 -20.75
C LYS A 37 35.46 -5.65 -19.36
N HIS A 38 36.26 -4.81 -18.72
CA HIS A 38 35.94 -4.27 -17.40
C HIS A 38 34.65 -3.43 -17.42
N LEU A 39 34.43 -2.62 -18.47
CA LEU A 39 33.18 -1.88 -18.66
C LEU A 39 31.97 -2.82 -18.80
N ASN A 40 32.12 -3.95 -19.48
CA ASN A 40 31.06 -4.95 -19.61
C ASN A 40 30.71 -5.61 -18.28
N GLU A 41 31.72 -5.95 -17.49
CA GLU A 41 31.54 -6.54 -16.16
C GLU A 41 30.78 -5.57 -15.24
N LEU A 42 31.21 -4.31 -15.16
CA LEU A 42 30.53 -3.29 -14.37
C LEU A 42 29.09 -3.03 -14.86
N THR A 43 28.88 -3.03 -16.18
CA THR A 43 27.54 -2.86 -16.74
C THR A 43 26.64 -4.04 -16.40
N GLY A 44 27.19 -5.27 -16.41
CA GLY A 44 26.50 -6.49 -15.97
C GLY A 44 26.11 -6.42 -14.50
N GLN A 45 27.06 -6.10 -13.62
CA GLN A 45 26.82 -5.93 -12.19
C GLN A 45 25.73 -4.90 -11.90
N LEU A 46 25.78 -3.73 -12.55
CA LEU A 46 24.75 -2.70 -12.40
C LEU A 46 23.37 -3.19 -12.86
N ARG A 47 23.32 -3.95 -13.96
CA ARG A 47 22.07 -4.52 -14.47
C ARG A 47 21.47 -5.52 -13.49
N ASP A 48 22.30 -6.39 -12.92
CA ASP A 48 21.88 -7.41 -11.96
C ASP A 48 21.36 -6.79 -10.66
N GLU A 49 22.05 -5.78 -10.13
CA GLU A 49 21.62 -5.03 -8.94
C GLU A 49 20.26 -4.32 -9.17
N VAL A 50 20.09 -3.66 -10.32
CA VAL A 50 18.80 -3.03 -10.66
C VAL A 50 17.69 -4.07 -10.78
N ASN A 51 17.98 -5.23 -11.37
CA ASN A 51 17.02 -6.31 -11.49
C ASN A 51 16.65 -6.92 -10.13
N GLN A 52 17.64 -7.14 -9.26
CA GLN A 52 17.43 -7.64 -7.91
C GLN A 52 16.58 -6.67 -7.08
N TYR A 53 16.89 -5.38 -7.12
CA TYR A 53 16.07 -4.34 -6.48
C TYR A 53 14.62 -4.38 -6.97
N ASN A 54 14.42 -4.46 -8.29
CA ASN A 54 13.07 -4.52 -8.87
C ASN A 54 12.32 -5.82 -8.53
N LYS A 55 13.02 -6.95 -8.36
CA LYS A 55 12.43 -8.19 -7.85
C LYS A 55 11.97 -8.05 -6.40
N MET A 56 12.81 -7.45 -5.54
CA MET A 56 12.46 -7.17 -4.15
C MET A 56 11.25 -6.23 -4.04
N LEU A 57 11.14 -5.25 -4.94
CA LEU A 57 9.99 -4.36 -5.02
C LEU A 57 8.69 -5.15 -5.27
N ASN A 58 8.72 -6.10 -6.20
CA ASN A 58 7.57 -6.95 -6.50
C ASN A 58 7.20 -7.84 -5.30
N SER A 59 8.19 -8.45 -4.62
CA SER A 59 7.92 -9.26 -3.42
C SER A 59 7.35 -8.45 -2.27
N LEU A 60 7.73 -7.17 -2.16
CA LEU A 60 7.16 -6.27 -1.15
C LEU A 60 5.70 -5.95 -1.49
N ASP A 61 5.40 -5.69 -2.77
CA ASP A 61 4.04 -5.43 -3.23
C ASP A 61 3.14 -6.66 -2.99
N THR A 62 3.61 -7.88 -3.27
CA THR A 62 2.85 -9.11 -2.97
C THR A 62 2.62 -9.31 -1.48
N ALA A 63 3.64 -9.08 -0.64
CA ALA A 63 3.49 -9.15 0.81
C ALA A 63 2.44 -8.15 1.33
N LYS A 64 2.43 -6.93 0.79
CA LYS A 64 1.43 -5.91 1.14
C LYS A 64 0.02 -6.31 0.74
N ASP A 65 -0.16 -6.91 -0.43
CA ASP A 65 -1.47 -7.35 -0.88
C ASP A 65 -1.97 -8.56 -0.07
N ASN A 66 -1.08 -9.46 0.36
CA ASN A 66 -1.40 -10.55 1.27
C ASN A 66 -1.90 -10.03 2.64
N ILE A 67 -1.22 -9.03 3.21
CA ILE A 67 -1.66 -8.40 4.46
C ILE A 67 -3.07 -7.84 4.32
N LYS A 68 -3.33 -7.07 3.26
CA LYS A 68 -4.67 -6.50 3.01
C LYS A 68 -5.74 -7.57 2.82
N ALA A 69 -5.40 -8.66 2.12
CA ALA A 69 -6.32 -9.77 1.93
C ALA A 69 -6.69 -10.40 3.29
N LEU A 70 -5.68 -10.66 4.14
CA LEU A 70 -5.88 -11.19 5.48
C LEU A 70 -6.72 -10.23 6.34
N GLU A 71 -6.39 -8.93 6.38
CA GLU A 71 -7.17 -7.92 7.10
C GLU A 71 -8.64 -7.91 6.67
N LYS A 72 -8.90 -8.02 5.36
CA LYS A 72 -10.26 -8.09 4.82
C LYS A 72 -10.98 -9.36 5.26
N THR A 73 -10.30 -10.51 5.27
CA THR A 73 -10.89 -11.76 5.75
C THR A 73 -11.21 -11.69 7.23
N ILE A 74 -10.29 -11.17 8.06
CA ILE A 74 -10.48 -10.99 9.49
C ILE A 74 -11.68 -10.08 9.76
N ARG A 75 -11.75 -8.93 9.07
CA ARG A 75 -12.89 -8.01 9.18
C ARG A 75 -14.22 -8.70 8.90
N LYS A 76 -14.31 -9.45 7.79
CA LYS A 76 -15.53 -10.19 7.43
C LYS A 76 -15.88 -11.26 8.47
N THR A 77 -14.88 -11.96 9.01
CA THR A 77 -15.13 -12.96 10.07
C THR A 77 -15.60 -12.31 11.36
N LEU A 78 -15.02 -11.17 11.74
CA LEU A 78 -15.43 -10.41 12.92
C LEU A 78 -16.87 -9.92 12.79
N GLU A 79 -17.24 -9.35 11.64
CA GLU A 79 -18.63 -8.94 11.35
C GLU A 79 -19.62 -10.11 11.48
N ARG A 80 -19.23 -11.30 11.02
CA ARG A 80 -20.06 -12.51 11.15
C ARG A 80 -20.19 -12.98 12.59
N LEU A 81 -19.11 -12.90 13.38
CA LEU A 81 -19.14 -13.25 14.81
C LEU A 81 -20.04 -12.29 15.59
N VAL A 82 -19.91 -10.98 15.37
CA VAL A 82 -20.78 -9.96 15.97
C VAL A 82 -22.24 -10.20 15.56
N SER A 83 -22.49 -10.52 14.29
CA SER A 83 -23.83 -10.87 13.82
C SER A 83 -24.37 -12.15 14.49
N GLY A 84 -23.51 -13.12 14.78
CA GLY A 84 -23.87 -14.31 15.55
C GLY A 84 -24.22 -14.00 17.01
N VAL A 85 -23.50 -13.08 17.65
CA VAL A 85 -23.83 -12.58 18.99
C VAL A 85 -25.20 -11.90 18.99
N VAL A 86 -25.45 -11.04 17.99
CA VAL A 86 -26.77 -10.43 17.78
C VAL A 86 -27.87 -11.47 17.60
N LEU A 87 -27.59 -12.55 16.85
CA LEU A 87 -28.56 -13.60 16.59
C LEU A 87 -28.89 -14.43 17.84
N LYS A 88 -27.92 -14.63 18.74
CA LYS A 88 -28.10 -15.40 19.98
C LYS A 88 -28.67 -14.58 21.14
N TYR A 89 -28.11 -13.40 21.38
CA TYR A 89 -28.41 -12.59 22.57
C TYR A 89 -29.29 -11.37 22.27
N GLY A 90 -29.40 -10.97 21.00
CA GLY A 90 -30.18 -9.81 20.58
C GLY A 90 -29.36 -8.51 20.50
N LYS A 91 -29.90 -7.51 19.79
CA LYS A 91 -29.24 -6.21 19.55
C LYS A 91 -29.25 -5.26 20.75
N ASP A 92 -30.04 -5.56 21.78
CA ASP A 92 -30.16 -4.76 22.99
C ASP A 92 -29.40 -5.35 24.18
N SER A 93 -28.66 -6.43 23.93
CA SER A 93 -27.97 -7.20 24.96
C SER A 93 -26.66 -6.56 25.39
N ARG A 94 -26.23 -6.88 26.61
CA ARG A 94 -24.93 -6.45 27.14
C ARG A 94 -23.79 -7.10 26.37
N GLU A 95 -23.97 -8.33 25.92
CA GLU A 95 -23.02 -9.10 25.12
C GLU A 95 -22.72 -8.41 23.79
N TYR A 96 -23.74 -7.84 23.14
CA TYR A 96 -23.54 -7.07 21.92
C TYR A 96 -22.75 -5.77 22.18
N GLU A 97 -23.00 -5.09 23.30
CA GLU A 97 -22.22 -3.93 23.72
C GLU A 97 -20.75 -4.28 23.98
N LEU A 98 -20.48 -5.43 24.62
CA LEU A 98 -19.12 -5.93 24.87
C LEU A 98 -18.35 -6.21 23.56
N THR A 99 -19.05 -6.51 22.47
CA THR A 99 -18.43 -6.65 21.14
C THR A 99 -18.17 -5.31 20.43
N GLY A 100 -18.41 -4.18 21.10
CA GLY A 100 -18.26 -2.83 20.56
C GLY A 100 -19.48 -2.33 19.79
N GLY A 101 -20.60 -3.06 19.84
CA GLY A 101 -21.88 -2.59 19.31
C GLY A 101 -22.52 -1.54 20.22
N VAL A 102 -23.42 -0.72 19.67
CA VAL A 102 -24.28 0.17 20.46
C VAL A 102 -25.67 -0.45 20.56
N ARG A 103 -26.17 -0.64 21.79
CA ARG A 103 -27.51 -1.20 22.04
C ARG A 103 -28.59 -0.39 21.35
N THR A 104 -29.69 -1.04 20.99
CA THR A 104 -30.81 -0.37 20.32
C THR A 104 -31.47 0.68 21.21
N SER A 105 -31.55 0.45 22.52
CA SER A 105 -32.03 1.38 23.54
C SER A 105 -31.18 2.65 23.61
N ASP A 106 -29.86 2.48 23.53
CA ASP A 106 -28.88 3.54 23.79
C ASP A 106 -28.53 4.29 22.49
N ARG A 107 -28.94 3.76 21.34
CA ARG A 107 -28.69 4.36 20.03
C ARG A 107 -29.56 5.58 19.78
N VAL A 108 -28.98 6.77 19.88
CA VAL A 108 -29.63 8.02 19.49
C VAL A 108 -29.76 8.10 17.95
N ARG A 109 -31.00 8.21 17.44
CA ARG A 109 -31.26 8.37 16.01
C ARG A 109 -30.84 9.75 15.53
N LYS A 110 -30.22 9.85 14.34
CA LYS A 110 -29.81 11.13 13.73
C LYS A 110 -30.93 12.17 13.69
N ALA A 111 -32.16 11.76 13.36
CA ALA A 111 -33.33 12.65 13.36
C ALA A 111 -33.65 13.27 14.74
N THR A 112 -33.40 12.52 15.81
CA THR A 112 -33.54 13.00 17.19
C THR A 112 -32.42 13.99 17.52
N ILE A 113 -31.19 13.71 17.09
CA ILE A 113 -30.04 14.62 17.26
C ILE A 113 -30.29 15.94 16.52
N THR A 114 -30.76 15.91 15.28
CA THR A 114 -31.06 17.12 14.50
C THR A 114 -32.19 17.93 15.10
N ARG A 115 -33.24 17.28 15.62
CA ARG A 115 -34.35 17.95 16.31
C ARG A 115 -33.89 18.59 17.62
N ILE A 116 -33.09 17.89 18.42
CA ILE A 116 -32.51 18.43 19.65
C ILE A 116 -31.65 19.66 19.32
N LYS A 117 -30.80 19.55 18.28
CA LYS A 117 -29.95 20.66 17.84
C LYS A 117 -30.78 21.88 17.41
N SER A 118 -31.82 21.70 16.60
CA SER A 118 -32.69 22.81 16.18
C SER A 118 -33.45 23.44 17.35
N THR A 119 -33.90 22.64 18.33
CA THR A 119 -34.56 23.18 19.54
C THR A 119 -33.59 23.91 20.47
N VAL A 120 -32.32 23.54 20.47
CA VAL A 120 -31.28 24.25 21.24
C VAL A 120 -30.91 25.56 20.54
N GLU A 121 -30.78 25.56 19.21
CA GLU A 121 -30.52 26.77 18.40
C GLU A 121 -31.67 27.77 18.50
N SER A 122 -32.94 27.33 18.40
CA SER A 122 -34.10 28.22 18.53
C SER A 122 -34.27 28.82 19.92
N LYS A 123 -33.73 28.17 20.96
CA LYS A 123 -33.77 28.64 22.35
C LYS A 123 -32.57 29.54 22.70
N ALA A 124 -31.51 29.50 21.88
CA ALA A 124 -30.31 30.31 22.01
C ALA A 124 -30.38 31.64 21.22
N THR A 125 -31.36 31.79 20.32
CA THR A 125 -31.74 33.08 19.72
C THR A 125 -32.99 33.61 20.44
N PRO A 126 -32.85 34.49 21.45
CA PRO A 126 -34.01 35.20 21.97
C PRO A 126 -34.49 36.16 20.89
N THR A 127 -35.78 36.08 20.57
CA THR A 127 -36.49 37.03 19.72
C THR A 127 -36.30 38.46 20.27
N GLU A 128 -35.80 39.37 19.43
CA GLU A 128 -35.87 40.82 19.66
C GLU A 128 -37.32 41.31 19.70
#